data_AF-A0A5J4L1P3-F1
#
_entry.id   AF-A0A5J4L1P3-F1
#
_cell.length_a   1.000
_cell.length_b   1.000
_cell.length_c   1.000
_cell.angle_alpha   90.00
_cell.angle_beta   90.00
_cell.angle_gamma   90.00
#
_symmetry.space_group_name_H-M   'P 1'
#
loop_
_entity.id
_entity.type
_entity.pdbx_description
1 polymer ?
#
loop_
_entity_poly.entity_id
_entity_poly.type
_entity_poly.pdbx_seq_one_letter_code
_entity_poly.pdbx_strand_id
1 'polypeptide(L)'
;MYVLGIVMAILLGIVLKRTLFKGESPMFIMELPPYRIPTFRDLMIHTWQKLRHFVIKAGTYILAVSILVWFMLNIPWGVENKRDSLLGMMGQAIAPVFEPLGFGRWEAASSLISGLIAKEVVVGTMSEIYVQKTEDRGEKTEEKPSLVDDFKEVGISFINASKDAVTNVISGFGIKSLSTEETEEEKTERSPLREAIQGVFTPLSAYAFITFVLLYWPCVVVAIATRQEFGTWKVYGQAVLMHTALAWVVAFVIYQGGKLLGIGG
;
A
#
# COMPACT_ATOMS: atom_id res chain seq x y z
N MET A 1 6.00 -0.81 16.56
CA MET A 1 5.95 -0.31 15.17
C MET A 1 6.58 1.07 15.00
N TYR A 2 6.07 2.15 15.58
CA TYR A 2 6.62 3.51 15.35
C TYR A 2 8.11 3.65 15.68
N VAL A 3 8.55 3.15 16.83
CA VAL A 3 9.98 3.18 17.22
C VAL A 3 10.84 2.37 16.24
N LEU A 4 10.36 1.20 15.80
CA LEU A 4 11.05 0.37 14.81
C LEU A 4 11.18 1.13 13.48
N GLY A 5 10.12 1.82 13.04
CA GLY A 5 10.13 2.66 11.85
C GLY A 5 11.15 3.80 11.93
N ILE A 6 11.24 4.49 13.08
CA ILE A 6 12.23 5.57 13.30
C ILE A 6 13.66 5.02 13.21
N VAL A 7 13.94 3.91 13.91
CA VAL A 7 15.26 3.26 13.88
C VAL A 7 15.60 2.84 12.45
N MET A 8 14.64 2.29 11.72
CA MET A 8 14.89 1.85 10.35
C MET A 8 15.08 3.01 9.38
N ALA A 9 14.37 4.13 9.54
CA ALA A 9 14.60 5.33 8.75
C ALA A 9 16.03 5.88 8.93
N ILE A 10 16.55 5.86 10.17
CA ILE A 10 17.94 6.24 10.45
C ILE A 10 18.92 5.28 9.78
N LEU A 11 18.70 3.95 9.91
CA LEU A 11 19.55 2.94 9.28
C LEU A 11 19.56 3.05 7.75
N LEU A 12 18.38 3.17 7.14
CA LEU A 12 18.22 3.33 5.70
C LEU A 12 18.91 4.62 5.22
N GLY A 13 18.79 5.73 5.96
CA GLY A 13 19.50 6.97 5.67
C GLY A 13 21.03 6.82 5.71
N ILE A 14 21.56 6.08 6.67
CA ILE A 14 23.00 5.77 6.77
C ILE A 14 23.45 4.89 5.58
N VAL A 15 22.65 3.89 5.22
CA VAL A 15 22.93 3.00 4.08
C VAL A 15 22.93 3.77 2.77
N LEU A 16 21.87 4.55 2.48
CA LEU A 16 21.75 5.38 1.27
C LEU A 16 22.89 6.41 1.15
N LYS A 17 23.27 7.05 2.27
CA LYS A 17 24.43 7.96 2.30
C LYS A 17 25.72 7.27 1.90
N ARG A 18 25.90 6.00 2.29
CA ARG A 18 27.11 5.23 1.97
C ARG A 18 27.08 4.57 0.59
N THR A 19 25.91 4.26 0.03
CA THR A 19 25.79 3.51 -1.23
C THR A 19 25.50 4.40 -2.44
N LEU A 20 24.45 5.22 -2.38
CA LEU A 20 23.87 5.88 -3.55
C LEU A 20 24.31 7.35 -3.69
N PHE A 21 24.48 8.06 -2.58
CA PHE A 21 24.77 9.51 -2.56
C PHE A 21 26.26 9.85 -2.37
N LYS A 22 27.15 9.11 -3.04
CA LYS A 22 28.55 9.54 -3.20
C LYS A 22 28.65 10.57 -4.34
N GLY A 23 27.98 11.71 -4.18
CA GLY A 23 28.05 12.83 -5.13
C GLY A 23 28.86 13.96 -4.52
N GLU A 24 29.78 14.54 -5.29
CA GLU A 24 30.49 15.77 -4.91
C GLU A 24 29.47 16.85 -4.57
N SER A 25 29.67 17.53 -3.44
CA SER A 25 28.84 18.65 -3.03
C SER A 25 28.87 19.70 -4.15
N PRO A 26 27.76 19.97 -4.85
CA PRO A 26 27.73 21.12 -5.74
C PRO A 26 28.06 22.36 -4.92
N MET A 27 29.02 23.14 -5.40
CA MET A 27 29.36 24.44 -4.85
C MET A 27 28.16 25.37 -5.09
N PHE A 28 27.18 25.31 -4.19
CA PHE A 28 26.05 26.22 -4.21
C PHE A 28 26.53 27.58 -3.71
N ILE A 29 26.95 28.42 -4.65
CA ILE A 29 26.91 29.87 -4.47
C ILE A 29 25.43 30.24 -4.49
N MET A 30 24.85 30.35 -3.30
CA MET A 30 23.44 30.66 -3.10
C MET A 30 23.27 32.18 -3.10
N GLU A 31 23.27 32.77 -4.30
CA GLU A 31 22.82 34.14 -4.54
C GLU A 31 21.31 34.16 -4.29
N LEU A 32 20.86 34.49 -3.08
CA LEU A 32 19.42 34.58 -2.81
C LEU A 32 18.88 35.84 -3.50
N PRO A 33 18.01 35.74 -4.52
CA PRO A 33 17.36 36.92 -5.07
C PRO A 33 16.49 37.57 -3.97
N PRO A 34 16.27 38.89 -4.00
CA PRO A 34 15.43 39.58 -3.04
C PRO A 34 14.03 38.94 -2.99
N TYR A 35 13.69 38.37 -1.83
CA TYR A 35 12.45 37.67 -1.58
C TYR A 35 11.27 38.63 -1.70
N ARG A 36 10.49 38.50 -2.77
CA ARG A 36 9.23 39.25 -2.96
C ARG A 36 8.11 38.42 -2.37
N ILE A 37 7.43 38.98 -1.36
CA ILE A 37 6.25 38.36 -0.77
C ILE A 37 5.18 38.17 -1.86
N PRO A 38 4.81 36.93 -2.17
CA PRO A 38 3.83 36.66 -3.22
C PRO A 38 2.41 36.98 -2.73
N THR A 39 1.53 37.39 -3.65
CA THR A 39 0.12 37.61 -3.30
C THR A 39 -0.61 36.28 -3.09
N PHE A 40 -1.58 36.24 -2.17
CA PHE A 40 -2.33 35.01 -1.86
C PHE A 40 -3.05 34.43 -3.09
N ARG A 41 -3.58 35.30 -3.96
CA ARG A 41 -4.26 34.89 -5.19
C ARG A 41 -3.29 34.20 -6.15
N ASP A 42 -2.10 34.76 -6.34
CA ASP A 42 -1.08 34.14 -7.19
C ASP A 42 -0.63 32.79 -6.61
N LEU A 43 -0.43 32.69 -5.29
CA LEU A 43 -0.13 31.42 -4.64
C LEU A 43 -1.20 30.36 -4.93
N MET A 44 -2.48 30.72 -4.76
CA MET A 44 -3.59 29.80 -4.98
C MET A 44 -3.66 29.34 -6.43
N ILE A 45 -3.53 30.26 -7.38
CA ILE A 45 -3.59 29.94 -8.82
C ILE A 45 -2.41 29.04 -9.21
N HIS A 46 -1.19 29.38 -8.79
CA HIS A 46 0.00 28.59 -9.10
C HIS A 46 -0.04 27.20 -8.45
N THR A 47 -0.47 27.13 -7.19
CA THR A 47 -0.61 25.86 -6.47
C THR A 47 -1.69 25.00 -7.13
N TRP A 48 -2.83 25.58 -7.51
CA TRP A 48 -3.90 24.88 -8.19
C TRP A 48 -3.50 24.36 -9.58
N GLN A 49 -2.79 25.17 -10.37
CA GLN A 49 -2.29 24.76 -11.68
C GLN A 49 -1.30 23.59 -11.56
N LYS A 50 -0.38 23.65 -10.59
CA LYS A 50 0.55 22.55 -10.30
C LYS A 50 -0.17 21.31 -9.80
N LEU A 51 -1.13 21.46 -8.90
CA LEU A 51 -1.96 20.37 -8.38
C LEU A 51 -2.73 19.68 -9.52
N ARG A 52 -3.42 20.44 -10.37
CA ARG A 52 -4.15 19.91 -11.52
C ARG A 52 -3.22 19.13 -12.46
N HIS A 53 -2.03 19.67 -12.75
CA HIS A 53 -1.06 18.99 -13.60
C HIS A 53 -0.59 17.68 -12.97
N PHE A 54 -0.30 17.68 -11.66
CA PHE A 54 0.08 16.50 -10.91
C PHE A 54 -1.04 15.45 -10.90
N VAL A 55 -2.28 15.86 -10.60
CA VAL A 55 -3.45 14.97 -10.54
C VAL A 55 -3.71 14.30 -11.88
N ILE A 56 -3.67 15.03 -12.99
CA ILE A 56 -3.87 14.45 -14.32
C ILE A 56 -2.76 13.43 -14.61
N LYS A 57 -1.49 13.81 -14.42
CA LYS A 57 -0.35 12.96 -14.75
C LYS A 57 -0.30 11.70 -13.88
N ALA A 58 -0.40 11.84 -12.56
CA ALA A 58 -0.41 10.72 -11.62
C ALA A 58 -1.67 9.85 -11.77
N GLY A 59 -2.84 10.48 -11.97
CA GLY A 59 -4.11 9.80 -12.16
C GLY A 59 -4.12 8.89 -13.39
N THR A 60 -3.56 9.33 -14.51
CA THR A 60 -3.44 8.48 -15.72
C THR A 60 -2.63 7.21 -15.44
N TYR A 61 -1.53 7.30 -14.68
CA TYR A 61 -0.73 6.11 -14.33
C TYR A 61 -1.48 5.20 -13.35
N ILE A 62 -2.10 5.74 -12.31
CA ILE A 62 -2.86 4.95 -11.33
C ILE A 62 -3.98 4.18 -12.04
N LEU A 63 -4.77 4.87 -12.87
CA LEU A 63 -5.87 4.25 -13.62
C LEU A 63 -5.36 3.13 -14.53
N ALA A 64 -4.30 3.38 -15.31
CA ALA A 64 -3.73 2.38 -16.21
C ALA A 64 -3.27 1.13 -15.46
N VAL A 65 -2.61 1.31 -14.31
CA VAL A 65 -2.12 0.19 -13.51
C VAL A 65 -3.25 -0.53 -12.78
N SER A 66 -4.27 0.16 -12.28
CA SER A 66 -5.45 -0.48 -11.68
C SER A 66 -6.23 -1.33 -12.67
N ILE A 67 -6.40 -0.85 -13.92
CA ILE A 67 -7.01 -1.64 -15.01
C ILE A 67 -6.16 -2.89 -15.28
N LEU A 68 -4.83 -2.76 -15.29
CA LEU A 68 -3.92 -3.87 -15.47
C LEU A 68 -4.04 -4.90 -14.35
N VAL A 69 -4.12 -4.48 -13.09
CA VAL A 69 -4.34 -5.38 -11.94
C VAL A 69 -5.67 -6.08 -12.04
N TRP A 70 -6.74 -5.36 -12.34
CA TRP A 70 -8.06 -5.94 -12.51
C TRP A 70 -8.06 -7.02 -13.61
N PHE A 71 -7.39 -6.76 -14.73
CA PHE A 71 -7.21 -7.73 -15.79
C PHE A 71 -6.39 -8.95 -15.34
N MET A 72 -5.34 -8.72 -14.55
CA MET A 72 -4.47 -9.77 -13.98
C MET A 72 -5.18 -10.61 -12.91
N LEU A 73 -6.20 -10.06 -12.24
CA LEU A 73 -7.07 -10.77 -11.30
C LEU A 73 -8.09 -11.66 -12.02
N ASN A 74 -8.59 -11.25 -13.19
CA ASN A 74 -9.68 -11.93 -13.90
C ASN A 74 -9.23 -12.91 -14.99
N ILE A 75 -7.93 -13.02 -15.26
CA ILE A 75 -7.36 -13.98 -16.21
C ILE A 75 -6.89 -15.23 -15.48
N PRO A 76 -7.17 -16.46 -15.94
CA PRO A 76 -8.00 -16.84 -17.10
C PRO A 76 -9.51 -16.83 -16.78
N TRP A 77 -10.32 -16.36 -17.74
CA TRP A 77 -11.77 -16.20 -17.60
C TRP A 77 -12.43 -17.57 -17.33
N GLY A 78 -13.09 -17.72 -16.16
CA GLY A 78 -13.83 -18.92 -15.78
C GLY A 78 -13.17 -19.83 -14.72
N VAL A 79 -12.22 -19.33 -13.91
CA VAL A 79 -11.71 -20.07 -12.75
C VAL A 79 -12.65 -19.96 -11.55
N GLU A 80 -13.12 -21.10 -11.04
CA GLU A 80 -13.87 -21.20 -9.77
C GLU A 80 -12.99 -20.88 -8.56
N ASN A 81 -11.66 -20.95 -8.69
CA ASN A 81 -10.71 -20.65 -7.63
C ASN A 81 -9.81 -19.46 -8.01
N LYS A 82 -9.88 -18.36 -7.24
CA LYS A 82 -8.99 -17.18 -7.41
C LYS A 82 -7.50 -17.52 -7.32
N ARG A 83 -7.14 -18.69 -6.80
CA ARG A 83 -5.78 -19.24 -6.74
C ARG A 83 -5.14 -19.48 -8.11
N ASP A 84 -5.96 -19.78 -9.12
CA ASP A 84 -5.51 -20.07 -10.49
C ASP A 84 -5.52 -18.84 -11.39
N SER A 85 -5.90 -17.67 -10.84
CA SER A 85 -5.72 -16.39 -11.53
C SER A 85 -4.23 -16.12 -11.79
N LEU A 86 -3.92 -15.32 -12.80
CA LEU A 86 -2.56 -14.91 -13.12
C LEU A 86 -1.86 -14.28 -11.91
N LEU A 87 -2.59 -13.51 -11.09
CA LEU A 87 -2.09 -12.98 -9.82
C LEU A 87 -1.82 -14.09 -8.78
N GLY A 88 -2.70 -15.09 -8.69
CA GLY A 88 -2.52 -16.27 -7.83
C GLY A 88 -1.32 -17.11 -8.24
N MET A 89 -1.11 -17.34 -9.54
CA MET A 89 0.07 -18.03 -10.10
C MET A 89 1.36 -17.27 -9.79
N MET A 90 1.38 -15.94 -9.97
CA MET A 90 2.53 -15.11 -9.59
C MET A 90 2.76 -15.14 -8.08
N GLY A 91 1.70 -15.11 -7.28
CA GLY A 91 1.76 -15.27 -5.83
C GLY A 91 2.37 -16.60 -5.42
N GLN A 92 2.01 -17.70 -6.09
CA GLN A 92 2.60 -19.03 -5.85
C GLN A 92 4.08 -19.09 -6.25
N ALA A 93 4.47 -18.44 -7.34
CA ALA A 93 5.86 -18.38 -7.78
C ALA A 93 6.75 -17.62 -6.80
N ILE A 94 6.22 -16.58 -6.15
CA ILE A 94 6.96 -15.74 -5.20
C ILE A 94 6.85 -16.28 -3.76
N ALA A 95 5.79 -17.02 -3.42
CA ALA A 95 5.57 -17.64 -2.11
C ALA A 95 6.79 -18.30 -1.45
N PRO A 96 7.63 -19.13 -2.13
CA PRO A 96 8.79 -19.75 -1.49
C PRO A 96 9.84 -18.74 -0.98
N VAL A 97 9.91 -17.55 -1.58
CA VAL A 97 10.80 -16.47 -1.13
C VAL A 97 10.33 -15.88 0.21
N PHE A 98 9.03 -15.99 0.50
CA PHE A 98 8.40 -15.47 1.72
C PHE A 98 8.18 -16.53 2.80
N GLU A 99 8.36 -17.81 2.50
CA GLU A 99 8.32 -18.92 3.46
C GLU A 99 9.24 -18.71 4.68
N PRO A 100 10.52 -18.30 4.53
CA PRO A 100 11.39 -18.06 5.68
C PRO A 100 10.99 -16.85 6.54
N LEU A 101 10.00 -16.06 6.11
CA LEU A 101 9.47 -14.91 6.85
C LEU A 101 8.13 -15.20 7.56
N GLY A 102 7.60 -16.42 7.41
CA GLY A 102 6.39 -16.85 8.09
C GLY A 102 5.08 -16.47 7.40
N PHE A 103 5.14 -15.88 6.21
CA PHE A 103 3.96 -15.54 5.39
C PHE A 103 4.09 -16.04 3.94
N GLY A 104 4.79 -17.16 3.73
CA GLY A 104 5.02 -17.81 2.42
C GLY A 104 3.80 -18.43 1.75
N ARG A 105 2.64 -17.81 1.89
CA ARG A 105 1.39 -18.23 1.31
C ARG A 105 1.06 -17.41 0.06
N TRP A 106 0.37 -18.03 -0.89
CA TRP A 106 0.06 -17.38 -2.15
C TRP A 106 -0.86 -16.17 -1.97
N GLU A 107 -1.77 -16.17 -0.98
CA GLU A 107 -2.68 -15.05 -0.71
C GLU A 107 -1.96 -13.79 -0.20
N ALA A 108 -0.97 -13.98 0.67
CA ALA A 108 -0.15 -12.87 1.17
C ALA A 108 0.79 -12.38 0.06
N ALA A 109 1.44 -13.31 -0.67
CA ALA A 109 2.31 -12.96 -1.78
C ALA A 109 1.56 -12.22 -2.91
N SER A 110 0.35 -12.66 -3.27
CA SER A 110 -0.47 -11.99 -4.29
C SER A 110 -0.93 -10.60 -3.85
N SER A 111 -1.31 -10.43 -2.58
CA SER A 111 -1.66 -9.11 -2.03
C SER A 111 -0.47 -8.13 -2.06
N LEU A 112 0.76 -8.60 -1.82
CA LEU A 112 1.98 -7.78 -1.90
C LEU A 112 2.30 -7.33 -3.32
N ILE A 113 2.02 -8.16 -4.32
CA ILE A 113 2.20 -7.82 -5.74
C ILE A 113 1.27 -6.66 -6.11
N SER A 114 0.01 -6.72 -5.69
CA SER A 114 -0.93 -5.61 -5.90
C SER A 114 -0.51 -4.36 -5.12
N GLY A 115 0.00 -4.55 -3.89
CA GLY A 115 0.54 -3.48 -3.08
C GLY A 115 1.72 -2.71 -3.69
N LEU A 116 2.51 -3.37 -4.55
CA LEU A 116 3.66 -2.74 -5.22
C LEU A 116 3.26 -1.52 -6.07
N ILE A 117 2.00 -1.50 -6.50
CA ILE A 117 1.40 -0.44 -7.28
C ILE A 117 0.98 0.71 -6.37
N ALA A 118 0.26 0.36 -5.31
CA ALA A 118 -0.18 1.27 -4.26
C ALA A 118 -0.30 0.49 -2.94
N LYS A 119 0.50 0.89 -1.94
CA LYS A 119 0.61 0.18 -0.64
C LYS A 119 -0.72 -0.06 0.07
N GLU A 120 -1.69 0.84 -0.08
CA GLU A 120 -3.01 0.73 0.57
C GLU A 120 -3.90 -0.34 -0.09
N VAL A 121 -3.62 -0.69 -1.36
CA VAL A 121 -4.35 -1.70 -2.11
C VAL A 121 -4.07 -3.12 -1.58
N VAL A 122 -3.00 -3.30 -0.79
CA VAL A 122 -2.75 -4.57 -0.07
C VAL A 122 -3.96 -4.94 0.79
N VAL A 123 -4.52 -4.00 1.53
CA VAL A 123 -5.66 -4.28 2.43
C VAL A 123 -6.92 -4.62 1.62
N GLY A 124 -7.18 -3.89 0.53
CA GLY A 124 -8.31 -4.17 -0.36
C GLY A 124 -8.23 -5.53 -1.05
N THR A 125 -7.05 -5.90 -1.55
CA THR A 125 -6.83 -7.24 -2.13
C THR A 125 -6.86 -8.34 -1.09
N MET A 126 -6.38 -8.08 0.13
CA MET A 126 -6.51 -8.99 1.26
C MET A 126 -7.99 -9.19 1.62
N SER A 127 -8.82 -8.15 1.66
CA SER A 127 -10.27 -8.33 1.86
C SER A 127 -10.89 -9.18 0.76
N GLU A 128 -10.57 -8.91 -0.51
CA GLU A 128 -11.16 -9.62 -1.63
C GLU A 128 -10.78 -11.12 -1.68
N ILE A 129 -9.58 -11.47 -1.24
CA ILE A 129 -9.09 -12.85 -1.26
C ILE A 129 -9.53 -13.62 -0.01
N TYR A 130 -9.53 -12.98 1.16
CA TYR A 130 -9.81 -13.65 2.42
C TYR A 130 -11.29 -13.68 2.79
N VAL A 131 -12.05 -12.62 2.49
CA VAL A 131 -13.50 -12.55 2.79
C VAL A 131 -14.30 -13.43 1.83
N GLN A 132 -13.91 -13.52 0.57
CA GLN A 132 -14.59 -14.41 -0.37
C GLN A 132 -14.32 -15.90 -0.10
N LYS A 133 -13.16 -16.24 0.46
CA LYS A 133 -12.87 -17.61 0.91
C LYS A 133 -13.84 -18.09 2.02
N THR A 134 -14.36 -17.17 2.83
CA THR A 134 -15.42 -17.47 3.80
C THR A 134 -16.80 -17.63 3.15
N GLU A 135 -17.05 -16.97 2.01
CA GLU A 135 -18.29 -17.09 1.23
C GLU A 135 -18.33 -18.39 0.39
N ASP A 136 -17.21 -18.84 -0.16
CA ASP A 136 -17.12 -20.10 -0.93
C ASP A 136 -17.41 -21.38 -0.10
N ARG A 137 -17.53 -21.26 1.24
CA ARG A 137 -17.93 -22.36 2.13
C ARG A 137 -19.46 -22.44 2.33
N GLY A 138 -20.24 -21.55 1.71
CA GLY A 138 -21.70 -21.61 1.64
C GLY A 138 -22.19 -21.79 0.20
N GLU A 139 -22.80 -22.92 -0.11
CA GLU A 139 -23.42 -23.17 -1.41
C GLU A 139 -24.55 -22.18 -1.75
N LYS A 140 -24.46 -21.60 -2.97
CA LYS A 140 -25.51 -21.16 -3.93
C LYS A 140 -26.41 -19.97 -3.52
N THR A 141 -26.77 -19.02 -4.40
CA THR A 141 -27.34 -19.19 -5.75
C THR A 141 -27.24 -17.89 -6.56
N GLU A 142 -27.00 -18.00 -7.86
CA GLU A 142 -27.22 -16.94 -8.84
C GLU A 142 -28.65 -16.37 -8.76
N GLU A 143 -28.79 -15.08 -8.44
CA GLU A 143 -29.94 -14.31 -8.86
C GLU A 143 -29.41 -13.02 -9.44
N LYS A 144 -29.48 -12.88 -10.79
CA LYS A 144 -29.01 -11.69 -11.50
C LYS A 144 -29.78 -10.47 -10.98
N PRO A 145 -29.18 -9.53 -10.21
CA PRO A 145 -29.82 -8.27 -9.96
C PRO A 145 -29.74 -7.44 -11.24
N SER A 146 -30.74 -6.62 -11.49
CA SER A 146 -30.73 -5.73 -12.65
C SER A 146 -29.64 -4.67 -12.46
N LEU A 147 -28.93 -4.31 -13.54
CA LEU A 147 -27.90 -3.25 -13.51
C LEU A 147 -28.38 -1.96 -12.83
N VAL A 148 -29.67 -1.64 -12.94
CA VAL A 148 -30.25 -0.40 -12.40
C VAL A 148 -30.31 -0.41 -10.88
N ASP A 149 -30.50 -1.58 -10.27
CA ASP A 149 -30.55 -1.73 -8.82
C ASP A 149 -29.13 -1.75 -8.23
N ASP A 150 -28.18 -2.41 -8.89
CA ASP A 150 -26.74 -2.35 -8.55
C ASP A 150 -26.20 -0.91 -8.63
N PHE A 151 -26.54 -0.17 -9.70
CA PHE A 151 -26.11 1.23 -9.82
C PHE A 151 -26.74 2.14 -8.76
N LYS A 152 -27.97 1.87 -8.32
CA LYS A 152 -28.61 2.61 -7.23
C LYS A 152 -28.00 2.27 -5.89
N GLU A 153 -27.69 1.01 -5.62
CA GLU A 153 -27.07 0.56 -4.38
C GLU A 153 -25.62 1.06 -4.25
N VAL A 154 -24.84 0.97 -5.33
CA VAL A 154 -23.51 1.59 -5.42
C VAL A 154 -23.60 3.11 -5.26
N GLY A 155 -24.63 3.76 -5.83
CA GLY A 155 -24.86 5.19 -5.68
C GLY A 155 -25.17 5.61 -4.24
N ILE A 156 -26.05 4.87 -3.55
CA ILE A 156 -26.44 5.15 -2.17
C ILE A 156 -25.28 4.87 -1.21
N SER A 157 -24.56 3.77 -1.40
CA SER A 157 -23.37 3.43 -0.59
C SER A 157 -22.24 4.44 -0.80
N PHE A 158 -21.98 4.88 -2.03
CA PHE A 158 -21.00 5.93 -2.31
C PHE A 158 -21.37 7.28 -1.68
N ILE A 159 -22.65 7.66 -1.70
CA ILE A 159 -23.12 8.91 -1.08
C ILE A 159 -22.98 8.85 0.45
N ASN A 160 -23.35 7.73 1.06
CA ASN A 160 -23.21 7.55 2.51
C ASN A 160 -21.74 7.57 2.90
N ALA A 161 -20.88 6.79 2.23
CA ALA A 161 -19.44 6.80 2.45
C ALA A 161 -18.81 8.19 2.23
N SER A 162 -19.28 8.95 1.24
CA SER A 162 -18.82 10.32 1.00
C SER A 162 -19.23 11.28 2.12
N LYS A 163 -20.46 11.16 2.64
CA LYS A 163 -20.91 11.95 3.79
C LYS A 163 -20.13 11.60 5.06
N ASP A 164 -19.84 10.32 5.26
CA ASP A 164 -19.09 9.83 6.41
C ASP A 164 -17.63 10.33 6.34
N ALA A 165 -16.99 10.25 5.17
CA ALA A 165 -15.66 10.79 4.95
C ALA A 165 -15.60 12.31 5.21
N VAL A 166 -16.58 13.08 4.74
CA VAL A 166 -16.65 14.52 4.98
C VAL A 166 -16.85 14.82 6.47
N THR A 167 -17.74 14.10 7.14
CA THR A 167 -18.02 14.29 8.58
C THR A 167 -16.78 13.96 9.41
N ASN A 168 -16.06 12.89 9.06
CA ASN A 168 -14.82 12.47 9.72
C ASN A 168 -13.65 13.44 9.51
N VAL A 169 -13.56 14.06 8.33
CA VAL A 169 -12.56 15.11 8.10
C VAL A 169 -12.93 16.35 8.90
N ILE A 170 -14.20 16.74 8.94
CA ILE A 170 -14.66 17.90 9.71
C ILE A 170 -14.46 17.69 11.23
N SER A 171 -14.73 16.48 11.74
CA SER A 171 -14.48 16.14 13.15
C SER A 171 -12.99 16.05 13.47
N GLY A 172 -12.16 15.57 12.54
CA GLY A 172 -10.70 15.53 12.68
C GLY A 172 -10.02 16.91 12.69
N PHE A 173 -10.63 17.93 12.09
CA PHE A 173 -10.21 19.33 12.22
C PHE A 173 -10.87 20.07 13.40
N GLY A 174 -11.85 19.43 14.08
CA GLY A 174 -12.43 19.90 15.33
C GLY A 174 -11.44 19.74 16.48
N ILE A 175 -11.11 20.84 17.15
CA ILE A 175 -10.10 20.90 18.21
C ILE A 175 -10.50 20.03 19.41
N LYS A 176 -10.05 18.77 19.40
CA LYS A 176 -9.74 17.91 20.56
C LYS A 176 -8.47 17.11 20.27
N SER A 177 -7.45 17.84 19.84
CA SER A 177 -6.08 17.37 19.77
C SER A 177 -5.57 17.13 21.20
N LEU A 178 -5.67 15.89 21.71
CA LEU A 178 -4.55 15.10 22.23
C LEU A 178 -4.93 13.82 23.02
N SER A 179 -6.19 13.56 23.32
CA SER A 179 -6.53 12.36 24.10
C SER A 179 -8.03 12.11 24.12
N THR A 180 -8.41 10.88 23.80
CA THR A 180 -9.78 10.35 23.71
C THR A 180 -10.41 10.59 22.35
N GLU A 181 -10.18 9.63 21.44
CA GLU A 181 -11.12 9.11 20.44
C GLU A 181 -10.35 8.07 19.59
N GLU A 182 -10.01 6.94 20.21
CA GLU A 182 -9.99 5.67 19.48
C GLU A 182 -11.46 5.32 19.21
N THR A 183 -12.12 6.07 18.32
CA THR A 183 -13.56 5.92 18.07
C THR A 183 -13.81 4.61 17.33
N GLU A 184 -14.73 3.86 17.92
CA GLU A 184 -15.15 2.48 17.66
C GLU A 184 -15.73 2.19 16.27
N GLU A 185 -15.58 3.08 15.29
CA GLU A 185 -16.29 3.01 14.00
C GLU A 185 -15.48 2.35 12.87
N GLU A 186 -14.16 2.22 12.98
CA GLU A 186 -13.37 1.38 12.06
C GLU A 186 -13.67 -0.13 12.21
N LYS A 187 -14.51 -0.49 13.19
CA LYS A 187 -14.89 -1.87 13.55
C LYS A 187 -15.94 -2.47 12.61
N THR A 188 -16.73 -1.66 11.90
CA THR A 188 -17.88 -2.17 11.12
C THR A 188 -17.49 -2.79 9.77
N GLU A 189 -16.58 -2.18 8.99
CA GLU A 189 -16.11 -2.79 7.72
C GLU A 189 -14.90 -3.73 7.88
N ARG A 190 -14.10 -3.57 8.93
CA ARG A 190 -12.95 -4.47 9.18
C ARG A 190 -13.33 -5.77 9.89
N SER A 191 -14.60 -5.96 10.28
CA SER A 191 -15.08 -7.18 10.95
C SER A 191 -14.88 -8.47 10.13
N PRO A 192 -15.32 -8.56 8.86
CA PRO A 192 -15.18 -9.80 8.08
C PRO A 192 -13.72 -10.14 7.78
N LEU A 193 -12.88 -9.15 7.47
CA LEU A 193 -11.46 -9.39 7.21
C LEU A 193 -10.70 -9.80 8.47
N ARG A 194 -11.04 -9.19 9.62
CA ARG A 194 -10.39 -9.50 10.90
C ARG A 194 -10.69 -10.93 11.34
N GLU A 195 -11.92 -11.39 11.15
CA GLU A 195 -12.32 -12.78 11.41
C GLU A 195 -11.63 -13.75 10.44
N ALA A 196 -11.59 -13.42 9.14
CA ALA A 196 -10.94 -14.24 8.14
C ALA A 196 -9.40 -14.35 8.30
N ILE A 197 -8.75 -13.37 8.93
CA ILE A 197 -7.29 -13.34 9.16
C ILE A 197 -6.88 -14.02 10.47
N GLN A 198 -7.73 -13.98 11.50
CA GLN A 198 -7.42 -14.51 12.84
C GLN A 198 -7.02 -15.99 12.83
N GLY A 199 -7.59 -16.80 11.92
CA GLY A 199 -7.26 -18.21 11.78
C GLY A 199 -6.04 -18.52 10.90
N VAL A 200 -5.39 -17.51 10.31
CA VAL A 200 -4.42 -17.75 9.23
C VAL A 200 -3.10 -17.01 9.35
N PHE A 201 -3.01 -16.03 10.25
CA PHE A 201 -1.74 -15.42 10.62
C PHE A 201 -1.47 -15.63 12.11
N THR A 202 -0.27 -16.14 12.41
CA THR A 202 0.26 -16.06 13.78
C THR A 202 0.58 -14.60 14.10
N PRO A 203 0.53 -14.17 15.39
CA PRO A 203 0.90 -12.81 15.77
C PRO A 203 2.31 -12.42 15.29
N LEU A 204 3.23 -13.40 15.27
CA LEU A 204 4.60 -13.19 14.82
C LEU A 204 4.69 -12.98 13.30
N SER A 205 4.00 -13.81 12.51
CA SER A 205 3.98 -13.65 11.04
C SER A 205 3.23 -12.39 10.61
N ALA A 206 2.19 -11.98 11.33
CA ALA A 206 1.49 -10.72 11.11
C ALA A 206 2.44 -9.51 11.31
N TYR A 207 3.26 -9.53 12.36
CA TYR A 207 4.22 -8.45 12.63
C TYR A 207 5.30 -8.38 11.54
N ALA A 208 5.80 -9.53 11.06
CA ALA A 208 6.75 -9.60 9.96
C ALA A 208 6.14 -9.08 8.64
N PHE A 209 4.90 -9.47 8.33
CA PHE A 209 4.17 -9.01 7.15
C PHE A 209 3.93 -7.50 7.16
N ILE A 210 3.41 -6.94 8.25
CA ILE A 210 3.17 -5.49 8.38
C ILE A 210 4.48 -4.71 8.28
N THR A 211 5.55 -5.19 8.91
CA THR A 211 6.86 -4.55 8.80
C THR A 211 7.37 -4.57 7.36
N PHE A 212 7.23 -5.70 6.66
CA PHE A 212 7.58 -5.79 5.24
C PHE A 212 6.80 -4.76 4.41
N VAL A 213 5.48 -4.67 4.60
CA VAL A 213 4.60 -3.72 3.89
C VAL A 213 4.97 -2.25 4.16
N LEU A 214 5.50 -1.93 5.34
CA LEU A 214 5.92 -0.56 5.67
C LEU A 214 7.27 -0.18 5.05
N LEU A 215 8.15 -1.15 4.83
CA LEU A 215 9.55 -0.92 4.44
C LEU A 215 9.83 -1.18 2.96
N TYR A 216 9.04 -2.05 2.32
CA TYR A 216 9.23 -2.37 0.91
C TYR A 216 8.88 -1.19 0.00
N TRP A 217 9.16 -1.36 -1.30
CA TRP A 217 9.04 -0.33 -2.32
C TRP A 217 7.75 0.52 -2.20
N PRO A 218 7.85 1.87 -2.09
CA PRO A 218 6.72 2.76 -1.76
C PRO A 218 5.55 2.77 -2.75
N CYS A 219 5.80 2.87 -4.07
CA CYS A 219 4.83 2.70 -5.16
C CYS A 219 5.44 3.01 -6.54
N VAL A 220 4.65 2.81 -7.60
CA VAL A 220 5.00 3.17 -9.00
C VAL A 220 5.09 4.69 -9.21
N VAL A 221 4.35 5.50 -8.46
CA VAL A 221 4.40 6.98 -8.63
C VAL A 221 5.76 7.53 -8.21
N VAL A 222 6.29 7.06 -7.08
CA VAL A 222 7.63 7.44 -6.61
C VAL A 222 8.71 7.01 -7.61
N ALA A 223 8.54 5.87 -8.26
CA ALA A 223 9.42 5.41 -9.33
C ALA A 223 9.50 6.40 -10.49
N ILE A 224 8.33 6.85 -10.96
CA ILE A 224 8.22 7.78 -12.09
C ILE A 224 8.79 9.15 -11.72
N ALA A 225 8.53 9.63 -10.50
CA ALA A 225 9.10 10.89 -10.00
C ALA A 225 10.64 10.80 -9.91
N THR A 226 11.17 9.74 -9.31
CA THR A 226 12.62 9.50 -9.20
C THR A 226 13.28 9.44 -10.57
N ARG A 227 12.62 8.80 -11.55
CA ARG A 227 13.09 8.79 -12.94
C ARG A 227 13.15 10.20 -13.54
N GLN A 228 12.15 11.04 -13.28
CA GLN A 228 12.12 12.41 -13.80
C GLN A 228 13.22 13.29 -13.20
N GLU A 229 13.63 13.02 -11.96
CA GLU A 229 14.67 13.79 -11.26
C GLU A 229 16.09 13.32 -11.55
N PHE A 230 16.35 12.01 -11.53
CA PHE A 230 17.70 11.45 -11.69
C PHE A 230 18.02 11.00 -13.13
N GLY A 231 17.03 11.03 -14.03
CA GLY A 231 17.16 10.72 -15.47
C GLY A 231 17.51 9.26 -15.82
N THR A 232 18.00 8.47 -14.87
CA THR A 232 18.59 7.14 -15.12
C THR A 232 17.77 6.02 -14.49
N TRP A 233 17.22 5.12 -15.31
CA TRP A 233 16.49 3.93 -14.85
C TRP A 233 17.32 3.00 -13.95
N LYS A 234 18.64 2.97 -14.14
CA LYS A 234 19.54 2.14 -13.33
C LYS A 234 19.58 2.56 -11.86
N VAL A 235 19.65 3.88 -11.60
CA VAL A 235 19.70 4.43 -10.22
C VAL A 235 18.42 4.08 -9.48
N TYR A 236 17.29 4.20 -10.17
CA TYR A 236 16.00 3.82 -9.65
C TYR A 236 15.89 2.30 -9.36
N GLY A 237 16.26 1.45 -10.32
CA GLY A 237 16.27 -0.01 -10.12
C GLY A 237 17.16 -0.44 -8.95
N GLN A 238 18.33 0.20 -8.80
CA GLN A 238 19.21 -0.02 -7.65
C GLN A 238 18.56 0.39 -6.33
N ALA A 239 17.88 1.55 -6.29
CA ALA A 239 17.19 2.01 -5.08
C ALA A 239 16.05 1.04 -4.68
N VAL A 240 15.25 0.59 -5.64
CA VAL A 240 14.19 -0.41 -5.43
C VAL A 240 14.74 -1.69 -4.85
N LEU A 241 15.78 -2.25 -5.47
CA LEU A 241 16.38 -3.51 -5.03
C LEU A 241 16.94 -3.37 -3.61
N MET A 242 17.57 -2.24 -3.28
CA MET A 242 18.08 -1.99 -1.93
C MET A 242 16.96 -1.91 -0.88
N HIS A 243 15.82 -1.27 -1.18
CA HIS A 243 14.70 -1.18 -0.23
C HIS A 243 14.00 -2.52 -0.04
N THR A 244 13.70 -3.24 -1.13
CA THR A 244 13.07 -4.55 -1.04
C THR A 244 13.97 -5.56 -0.34
N ALA A 245 15.29 -5.54 -0.59
CA ALA A 245 16.24 -6.38 0.12
C ALA A 245 16.30 -6.04 1.61
N LEU A 246 16.34 -4.74 1.97
CA LEU A 246 16.33 -4.33 3.37
C LEU A 246 15.05 -4.78 4.08
N ALA A 247 13.88 -4.56 3.45
CA ALA A 247 12.59 -4.98 4.00
C ALA A 247 12.55 -6.50 4.24
N TRP A 248 13.06 -7.29 3.29
CA TRP A 248 13.16 -8.74 3.40
C TRP A 248 14.07 -9.15 4.57
N VAL A 249 15.25 -8.56 4.70
CA VAL A 249 16.20 -8.86 5.81
C VAL A 249 15.58 -8.52 7.17
N VAL A 250 14.92 -7.36 7.28
CA VAL A 250 14.30 -6.94 8.55
C VAL A 250 13.17 -7.88 8.94
N ALA A 251 12.28 -8.21 8.01
CA ALA A 251 11.19 -9.13 8.27
C ALA A 251 11.70 -10.56 8.59
N PHE A 252 12.79 -11.00 7.96
CA PHE A 252 13.44 -12.28 8.26
C PHE A 252 14.01 -12.31 9.69
N VAL A 253 14.71 -11.24 10.10
CA VAL A 253 15.26 -11.11 11.46
C VAL A 253 14.14 -11.13 12.51
N ILE A 254 13.03 -10.46 12.23
CA ILE A 254 11.85 -10.45 13.12
C ILE A 254 11.27 -11.86 13.27
N TYR A 255 11.00 -12.55 12.16
CA TYR A 255 10.34 -13.85 12.21
C TYR A 255 11.24 -14.93 12.81
N GLN A 256 12.50 -15.02 12.36
CA GLN A 256 13.43 -16.02 12.87
C GLN A 256 13.91 -15.70 14.29
N GLY A 257 14.09 -14.41 14.61
CA GLY A 257 14.39 -13.97 15.96
C GLY A 257 13.25 -14.28 16.94
N GLY A 258 12.00 -14.04 16.54
CA GLY A 258 10.83 -14.39 17.35
C GLY A 258 10.66 -15.90 17.54
N LYS A 259 10.96 -16.69 16.51
CA LYS A 259 10.96 -18.16 16.59
C LYS A 259 12.05 -18.68 17.52
N LEU A 260 13.26 -18.10 17.47
CA LEU A 260 14.38 -18.43 18.36
C LEU A 260 14.07 -18.11 19.84
N LEU A 261 13.34 -17.01 20.08
CA LEU A 261 12.90 -16.60 21.42
C LEU A 261 11.72 -17.42 21.95
N GLY A 262 11.19 -18.38 21.17
CA GLY A 262 10.05 -19.21 21.58
C GLY A 262 8.71 -18.48 21.61
N ILE A 263 8.61 -17.28 21.02
CA ILE A 263 7.39 -16.44 20.99
C ILE A 263 6.51 -16.78 19.77
N GLY A 264 6.68 -17.97 19.17
CA GLY A 264 6.20 -18.23 17.80
C GLY A 264 5.77 -19.67 17.51
N GLY A 265 4.96 -20.26 18.39
CA GLY A 265 4.16 -21.44 18.12
C GLY A 265 2.68 -21.13 18.32
#